data_AF-A0A920KY29-F1
#
_entry.id   AF-A0A920KY29-F1
#
_cell.length_a   1.000
_cell.length_b   1.000
_cell.length_c   1.000
_cell.angle_alpha   90.00
_cell.angle_beta   90.00
_cell.angle_gamma   90.00
#
_symmetry.space_group_name_H-M   'P 1'
#
loop_
_entity.id
_entity.type
_entity.pdbx_description
1 polymer ?
#
loop_
_entity_poly.entity_id
_entity_poly.type
_entity_poly.pdbx_seq_one_letter_code
_entity_poly.pdbx_strand_id
1 'polypeptide(L)'
;MEVLTLASSSISEELHSFFSEIFIQLNKHEGLLANKMSKQGRQSVVDALGQAGSSYRNQIYNNGFSSKTADISIADLKAFIRISLSFIDHSIDANKRGDGLYHAYNLITFEDQGGVSISYLDEMLEGQVAVLSSGYLSPAQANEVLNQMRKSKLYREDQNSYILYPNKDLPRFFEKNNVPIEVVENSSLLKTLLTENNKQVIQKDSVGKYHFNKF
;
A
#
# COMPACT_ATOMS: atom_id res chain seq x y z
N MET A 1 -39.55 -19.87 -11.31
CA MET A 1 -38.35 -20.54 -10.74
C MET A 1 -38.15 -19.90 -9.38
N GLU A 2 -38.58 -20.55 -8.30
CA GLU A 2 -38.33 -20.07 -6.94
C GLU A 2 -36.82 -20.07 -6.73
N VAL A 3 -36.22 -18.89 -6.61
CA VAL A 3 -34.83 -18.78 -6.17
C VAL A 3 -34.84 -19.15 -4.69
N LEU A 4 -34.43 -20.37 -4.36
CA LEU A 4 -34.15 -20.80 -2.99
C LEU A 4 -33.14 -19.81 -2.39
N THR A 5 -33.63 -18.87 -1.59
CA THR A 5 -32.77 -18.00 -0.78
C THR A 5 -32.33 -18.78 0.44
N LEU A 6 -31.06 -19.18 0.48
CA LEU A 6 -30.45 -19.69 1.72
C LEU A 6 -30.61 -18.64 2.83
N ALA A 7 -31.05 -19.06 4.01
CA ALA A 7 -31.12 -18.20 5.19
C ALA A 7 -29.79 -18.19 5.96
N SER A 8 -29.09 -19.31 5.95
CA SER A 8 -27.77 -19.51 6.59
C SER A 8 -26.93 -20.51 5.79
N SER A 9 -25.64 -20.57 6.12
CA SER A 9 -24.71 -21.61 5.68
C SER A 9 -23.87 -22.05 6.87
N SER A 10 -23.34 -23.26 6.84
CA SER A 10 -22.45 -23.76 7.88
C SER A 10 -20.98 -23.58 7.48
N ILE A 11 -20.15 -23.10 8.40
CA ILE A 11 -18.69 -22.93 8.23
C ILE A 11 -17.95 -23.48 9.45
N SER A 12 -16.63 -23.62 9.41
CA SER A 12 -15.89 -24.06 10.61
C SER A 12 -16.03 -23.06 11.76
N GLU A 13 -16.05 -23.55 12.99
CA GLU A 13 -16.19 -22.71 14.20
C GLU A 13 -15.06 -21.66 14.29
N GLU A 14 -13.85 -22.01 13.85
CA GLU A 14 -12.70 -21.11 13.84
C GLU A 14 -12.87 -19.98 12.80
N LEU A 15 -13.41 -20.30 11.62
CA LEU A 15 -13.67 -19.30 10.59
C LEU A 15 -14.85 -18.39 10.97
N HIS A 16 -15.88 -18.94 11.60
CA HIS A 16 -16.99 -18.14 12.14
C HIS A 16 -16.49 -17.14 13.19
N SER A 17 -15.61 -17.57 14.08
CA SER A 17 -15.01 -16.69 15.09
C SER A 17 -14.17 -15.58 14.44
N PHE A 18 -13.37 -15.91 13.42
CA PHE A 18 -12.61 -14.92 12.67
C PHE A 18 -13.50 -13.92 11.93
N PHE A 19 -14.53 -14.40 11.23
CA PHE A 19 -15.53 -13.57 10.57
C PHE A 19 -16.19 -12.60 11.55
N SER A 20 -16.64 -13.11 12.69
CA SER A 20 -17.34 -12.32 13.72
C SER A 20 -16.44 -11.22 14.25
N GLU A 21 -15.17 -11.52 14.54
CA GLU A 21 -14.21 -10.53 15.02
C GLU A 21 -13.96 -9.43 13.98
N ILE A 22 -13.69 -9.78 12.72
CA ILE A 22 -13.51 -8.78 11.65
C ILE A 22 -14.78 -7.92 11.51
N PHE A 23 -15.95 -8.54 11.50
CA PHE A 23 -17.22 -7.82 11.36
C PHE A 23 -17.44 -6.84 12.52
N ILE A 24 -17.21 -7.26 13.76
CA ILE A 24 -17.28 -6.39 14.94
C ILE A 24 -16.30 -5.22 14.82
N GLN A 25 -15.04 -5.49 14.45
CA GLN A 25 -14.02 -4.45 14.35
C GLN A 25 -14.33 -3.45 13.24
N LEU A 26 -14.83 -3.88 12.07
CA LEU A 26 -15.23 -2.97 11.00
C LEU A 26 -16.39 -2.04 11.44
N ASN A 27 -17.44 -2.59 12.06
CA ASN A 27 -18.55 -1.76 12.57
C ASN A 27 -18.08 -0.79 13.65
N LYS A 28 -17.22 -1.24 14.58
CA LYS A 28 -16.65 -0.37 15.62
C LYS A 28 -15.87 0.82 15.05
N HIS A 29 -15.25 0.65 13.89
CA HIS A 29 -14.46 1.67 13.23
C HIS A 29 -15.22 2.45 12.14
N GLU A 30 -16.49 2.15 11.89
CA GLU A 30 -17.30 2.78 10.82
C GLU A 30 -17.30 4.32 10.93
N GLY A 31 -17.31 4.85 12.16
CA GLY A 31 -17.26 6.29 12.40
C GLY A 31 -16.00 6.99 11.83
N LEU A 32 -14.92 6.26 11.57
CA LEU A 32 -13.71 6.81 10.93
C LEU A 32 -13.93 7.16 9.46
N LEU A 33 -14.98 6.62 8.81
CA LEU A 33 -15.30 6.88 7.41
C LEU A 33 -15.92 8.28 7.19
N ALA A 34 -16.39 8.94 8.26
CA ALA A 34 -17.00 10.26 8.16
C ALA A 34 -16.01 11.35 7.66
N ASN A 35 -14.70 11.11 7.78
CA ASN A 35 -13.65 12.06 7.42
C ASN A 35 -12.43 11.34 6.82
N LYS A 36 -11.43 12.11 6.39
CA LYS A 36 -10.12 11.55 6.07
C LYS A 36 -9.52 10.86 7.29
N MET A 37 -9.23 9.57 7.16
CA MET A 37 -8.70 8.76 8.25
C MET A 37 -7.31 9.27 8.68
N SER A 38 -7.14 9.50 9.98
CA SER A 38 -5.88 9.91 10.59
C SER A 38 -4.84 8.78 10.59
N LYS A 39 -3.57 9.08 10.90
CA LYS A 39 -2.54 8.04 11.05
C LYS A 39 -2.90 7.06 12.18
N GLN A 40 -3.43 7.58 13.29
CA GLN A 40 -3.85 6.80 14.45
C GLN A 40 -5.09 5.96 14.13
N GLY A 41 -6.07 6.52 13.41
CA GLY A 41 -7.24 5.77 12.97
C GLY A 41 -6.88 4.64 12.00
N ARG A 42 -5.94 4.89 11.08
CA ARG A 42 -5.41 3.81 10.22
C ARG A 42 -4.75 2.72 11.03
N GLN A 43 -3.89 3.08 11.99
CA GLN A 43 -3.25 2.09 12.84
C GLN A 43 -4.28 1.27 13.62
N SER A 44 -5.29 1.90 14.22
CA SER A 44 -6.27 1.18 15.03
C SER A 44 -7.05 0.12 14.22
N VAL A 45 -7.39 0.45 12.96
CA VAL A 45 -8.00 -0.52 12.04
C VAL A 45 -7.02 -1.63 11.68
N VAL A 46 -5.80 -1.30 11.26
CA VAL A 46 -4.77 -2.29 10.87
C VAL A 46 -4.46 -3.25 12.01
N ASP A 47 -4.25 -2.74 13.22
CA ASP A 47 -3.94 -3.55 14.39
C ASP A 47 -5.12 -4.47 14.75
N ALA A 48 -6.35 -3.96 14.72
CA ALA A 48 -7.54 -4.75 15.03
C ALA A 48 -7.74 -5.91 14.03
N LEU A 49 -7.69 -5.62 12.73
CA LEU A 49 -7.87 -6.64 11.69
C LEU A 49 -6.69 -7.61 11.63
N GLY A 50 -5.47 -7.09 11.82
CA GLY A 50 -4.24 -7.88 11.87
C GLY A 50 -4.21 -8.84 13.04
N GLN A 51 -4.66 -8.40 14.23
CA GLN A 51 -4.77 -9.24 15.41
C GLN A 51 -5.82 -10.33 15.22
N ALA A 52 -7.00 -10.01 14.69
CA ALA A 52 -8.03 -11.00 14.39
C ALA A 52 -7.51 -12.10 13.44
N GLY A 53 -6.82 -11.71 12.37
CA GLY A 53 -6.20 -12.65 11.43
C GLY A 53 -5.08 -13.48 12.06
N SER A 54 -4.30 -12.89 12.97
CA SER A 54 -3.22 -13.58 13.68
C SER A 54 -3.78 -14.60 14.67
N SER A 55 -4.80 -14.24 15.45
CA SER A 55 -5.50 -15.14 16.36
C SER A 55 -6.07 -16.36 15.61
N TYR A 56 -6.75 -16.13 14.48
CA TYR A 56 -7.29 -17.21 13.64
C TYR A 56 -6.19 -18.16 13.14
N ARG A 57 -5.14 -17.63 12.50
CA ARG A 57 -4.06 -18.46 11.95
C ARG A 57 -3.29 -19.21 13.03
N ASN A 58 -2.99 -18.56 14.16
CA ASN A 58 -2.29 -19.20 15.27
C ASN A 58 -3.12 -20.32 15.92
N GLN A 59 -4.44 -20.14 16.02
CA GLN A 59 -5.34 -21.20 16.49
C GLN A 59 -5.23 -22.43 15.59
N ILE A 60 -5.29 -22.25 14.27
CA ILE A 60 -5.19 -23.36 13.30
C ILE A 60 -3.79 -23.99 13.29
N TYR A 61 -2.73 -23.20 13.34
CA TYR A 61 -1.36 -23.72 13.31
C TYR A 61 -1.03 -24.58 14.54
N ASN A 62 -1.54 -24.20 15.72
CA ASN A 62 -1.24 -24.91 16.95
C ASN A 62 -2.17 -26.11 17.20
N ASN A 63 -3.44 -26.00 16.80
CA ASN A 63 -4.48 -26.94 17.22
C ASN A 63 -5.19 -27.66 16.05
N GLY A 64 -4.95 -27.24 14.81
CA GLY A 64 -5.71 -27.70 13.65
C GLY A 64 -7.16 -27.24 13.67
N PHE A 65 -7.98 -27.82 12.79
CA PHE A 65 -9.44 -27.61 12.80
C PHE A 65 -10.11 -28.57 13.79
N SER A 66 -11.03 -28.06 14.60
CA SER A 66 -11.82 -28.85 15.55
C SER A 66 -12.83 -29.79 14.90
N SER A 67 -13.05 -29.66 13.58
CA SER A 67 -14.14 -30.32 12.82
C SER A 67 -15.55 -29.92 13.27
N LYS A 68 -15.67 -28.93 14.17
CA LYS A 68 -16.94 -28.32 14.54
C LYS A 68 -17.32 -27.24 13.55
N THR A 69 -18.61 -27.01 13.44
CA THR A 69 -19.17 -26.00 12.55
C THR A 69 -20.08 -25.04 13.32
N ALA A 70 -20.19 -23.83 12.79
CA ALA A 70 -21.09 -22.80 13.26
C ALA A 70 -21.85 -22.23 12.05
N ASP A 71 -23.12 -21.89 12.27
CA ASP A 71 -23.97 -21.32 11.24
C ASP A 71 -23.72 -19.83 11.12
N ILE A 72 -23.52 -19.37 9.89
CA ILE A 72 -23.44 -17.95 9.52
C ILE A 72 -24.71 -17.57 8.76
N SER A 73 -25.36 -16.48 9.18
CA SER A 73 -26.55 -16.00 8.51
C SER A 73 -26.22 -15.27 7.20
N ILE A 74 -27.06 -15.43 6.17
CA ILE A 74 -26.91 -14.66 4.92
C ILE A 74 -27.12 -13.16 5.17
N ALA A 75 -27.87 -12.78 6.21
CA ALA A 75 -28.05 -11.39 6.61
C ALA A 75 -26.75 -10.77 7.12
N ASP A 76 -26.01 -11.47 8.01
CA ASP A 76 -24.73 -11.02 8.53
C ASP A 76 -23.66 -10.96 7.45
N LEU A 77 -23.63 -11.94 6.53
CA LEU A 77 -22.73 -11.90 5.37
C LEU A 77 -23.00 -10.67 4.50
N LYS A 78 -24.27 -10.35 4.22
CA LYS A 78 -24.62 -9.13 3.46
C LYS A 78 -24.23 -7.87 4.22
N ALA A 79 -24.43 -7.82 5.54
CA ALA A 79 -24.03 -6.67 6.35
C ALA A 79 -22.50 -6.49 6.37
N PHE A 80 -21.76 -7.60 6.52
CA PHE A 80 -20.30 -7.63 6.45
C PHE A 80 -19.78 -7.13 5.10
N ILE A 81 -20.36 -7.60 3.99
CA ILE A 81 -19.99 -7.14 2.64
C ILE A 81 -20.25 -5.64 2.50
N ARG A 82 -21.40 -5.13 2.97
CA ARG A 82 -21.72 -3.70 2.90
C ARG A 82 -20.71 -2.85 3.66
N ILE A 83 -20.42 -3.17 4.92
CA ILE A 83 -19.45 -2.39 5.69
C ILE A 83 -18.04 -2.48 5.08
N SER A 84 -17.65 -3.66 4.58
CA SER A 84 -16.36 -3.83 3.89
C SER A 84 -16.28 -2.96 2.63
N LEU A 85 -17.34 -2.91 1.83
CA LEU A 85 -17.43 -2.02 0.67
C LEU A 85 -17.34 -0.56 1.08
N SER A 86 -18.01 -0.11 2.15
CA SER A 86 -17.88 1.27 2.63
C SER A 86 -16.42 1.67 2.96
N PHE A 87 -15.64 0.77 3.56
CA PHE A 87 -14.21 1.01 3.81
C PHE A 87 -13.37 1.01 2.52
N ILE A 88 -13.69 0.13 1.57
CA ILE A 88 -13.01 0.05 0.26
C ILE A 88 -13.30 1.32 -0.55
N ASP A 89 -14.55 1.74 -0.65
CA ASP A 89 -15.01 2.92 -1.38
C ASP A 89 -14.36 4.19 -0.83
N HIS A 90 -14.37 4.37 0.50
CA HIS A 90 -13.64 5.45 1.18
C HIS A 90 -12.14 5.44 0.85
N SER A 91 -11.54 4.24 0.80
CA SER A 91 -10.13 4.09 0.44
C SER A 91 -9.87 4.43 -1.03
N ILE A 92 -10.76 4.08 -1.96
CA ILE A 92 -10.65 4.45 -3.37
C ILE A 92 -10.73 5.96 -3.52
N ASP A 93 -11.70 6.62 -2.89
CA ASP A 93 -11.83 8.08 -2.90
C ASP A 93 -10.57 8.78 -2.40
N ALA A 94 -9.99 8.27 -1.31
CA ALA A 94 -8.75 8.80 -0.74
C ALA A 94 -7.50 8.55 -1.61
N ASN A 95 -7.57 7.71 -2.64
CA ASN A 95 -6.47 7.36 -3.54
C ASN A 95 -6.51 8.08 -4.90
N LYS A 96 -7.43 9.03 -5.09
CA LYS A 96 -7.40 9.91 -6.27
C LYS A 96 -6.29 10.95 -6.15
N ARG A 97 -5.48 11.06 -7.21
CA ARG A 97 -4.39 12.03 -7.34
C ARG A 97 -4.91 13.41 -7.77
N GLY A 98 -4.07 14.42 -7.56
CA GLY A 98 -4.36 15.79 -8.00
C GLY A 98 -4.41 15.97 -9.53
N ASP A 99 -3.80 15.05 -10.28
CA ASP A 99 -3.84 15.01 -11.76
C ASP A 99 -5.05 14.22 -12.30
N GLY A 100 -5.92 13.71 -11.43
CA GLY A 100 -7.12 12.96 -11.81
C GLY A 100 -6.91 11.46 -12.02
N LEU A 101 -5.67 10.97 -11.97
CA LEU A 101 -5.36 9.54 -11.93
C LEU A 101 -5.57 8.95 -10.53
N TYR A 102 -5.40 7.64 -10.38
CA TYR A 102 -5.45 6.94 -9.09
C TYR A 102 -4.10 6.32 -8.74
N HIS A 103 -3.78 6.29 -7.45
CA HIS A 103 -2.60 5.58 -6.97
C HIS A 103 -2.75 4.06 -7.18
N ALA A 104 -1.68 3.42 -7.68
CA ALA A 104 -1.64 1.96 -7.85
C ALA A 104 -1.12 1.27 -6.60
N TYR A 105 0.05 1.72 -6.13
CA TYR A 105 0.74 1.18 -4.97
C TYR A 105 1.22 2.31 -4.07
N ASN A 106 1.11 2.09 -2.76
CA ASN A 106 1.52 3.02 -1.73
C ASN A 106 2.51 2.35 -0.79
N LEU A 107 3.29 3.17 -0.08
CA LEU A 107 4.15 2.73 1.00
C LEU A 107 3.48 3.04 2.33
N ILE A 108 3.54 2.08 3.25
CA ILE A 108 3.11 2.28 4.64
C ILE A 108 4.33 2.37 5.54
N THR A 109 4.28 3.26 6.52
CA THR A 109 5.28 3.35 7.59
C THR A 109 4.56 3.34 8.93
N PHE A 110 4.96 2.41 9.80
CA PHE A 110 4.57 2.40 11.21
C PHE A 110 5.48 3.37 11.94
N GLU A 111 4.92 4.45 12.46
CA GLU A 111 5.66 5.54 13.08
C GLU A 111 6.06 5.16 14.52
N ASP A 112 7.27 5.56 14.96
CA ASP A 112 7.78 5.24 16.30
C ASP A 112 6.88 5.77 17.44
N GLN A 113 6.23 6.92 17.23
CA GLN A 113 5.29 7.53 18.19
C GLN A 113 3.83 7.09 18.00
N GLY A 114 3.61 6.05 17.19
CA GLY A 114 2.29 5.56 16.82
C GLY A 114 1.71 6.29 15.60
N GLY A 115 0.88 5.54 14.89
CA GLY A 115 0.21 5.89 13.65
C GLY A 115 0.79 5.15 12.45
N VAL A 116 -0.03 4.97 11.42
CA VAL A 116 0.39 4.48 10.09
C VAL A 116 0.31 5.64 9.09
N SER A 117 1.47 6.04 8.58
CA SER A 117 1.56 7.00 7.47
C SER A 117 1.57 6.31 6.13
N ILE A 118 1.14 7.06 5.12
CA ILE A 118 1.11 6.64 3.72
C ILE A 118 1.97 7.62 2.94
N SER A 119 2.91 7.09 2.16
CA SER A 119 3.58 7.83 1.10
C SER A 119 3.27 7.19 -0.26
N TYR A 120 3.37 8.00 -1.31
CA TYR A 120 2.84 7.67 -2.63
C TYR A 120 3.97 7.45 -3.62
N LEU A 121 3.75 6.52 -4.55
CA LEU A 121 4.63 6.28 -5.70
C LEU A 121 4.14 7.05 -6.93
N ASP A 122 4.96 7.02 -7.98
CA ASP A 122 4.64 7.62 -9.28
C ASP A 122 3.34 7.04 -9.87
N GLU A 123 2.73 7.74 -10.82
CA GLU A 123 1.59 7.20 -11.56
C GLU A 123 1.94 5.87 -12.24
N MET A 124 0.99 4.93 -12.25
CA MET A 124 1.19 3.64 -12.92
C MET A 124 -0.05 3.25 -13.70
N LEU A 125 0.15 2.67 -14.88
CA LEU A 125 -0.93 2.20 -15.75
C LEU A 125 -1.85 1.20 -15.04
N GLU A 126 -1.26 0.29 -14.25
CA GLU A 126 -1.99 -0.77 -13.55
C GLU A 126 -3.06 -0.23 -12.59
N GLY A 127 -2.75 0.84 -11.84
CA GLY A 127 -3.73 1.48 -10.95
C GLY A 127 -4.93 2.04 -11.70
N GLN A 128 -4.72 2.51 -12.94
CA GLN A 128 -5.78 3.08 -13.76
C GLN A 128 -6.68 1.97 -14.30
N VAL A 129 -6.08 0.87 -14.76
CA VAL A 129 -6.81 -0.34 -15.18
C VAL A 129 -7.63 -0.89 -14.01
N ALA A 130 -7.05 -0.97 -12.82
CA ALA A 130 -7.72 -1.48 -11.62
C ALA A 130 -8.95 -0.62 -11.26
N VAL A 131 -8.80 0.71 -11.16
CA VAL A 131 -9.92 1.58 -10.77
C VAL A 131 -11.01 1.63 -11.84
N LEU A 132 -10.65 1.60 -13.14
CA LEU A 132 -11.62 1.53 -14.24
C LEU A 132 -12.39 0.21 -14.28
N SER A 133 -11.77 -0.88 -13.79
CA SER A 133 -12.38 -2.20 -13.72
C SER A 133 -13.14 -2.46 -12.42
N SER A 134 -13.05 -1.54 -11.45
CA SER A 134 -13.62 -1.73 -10.10
C SER A 134 -15.15 -1.69 -10.05
N GLY A 135 -15.81 -1.07 -11.04
CA GLY A 135 -17.25 -0.78 -11.00
C GLY A 135 -17.65 0.35 -10.05
N TYR A 136 -16.69 0.97 -9.35
CA TYR A 136 -16.95 2.07 -8.40
C TYR A 136 -17.15 3.42 -9.09
N LEU A 137 -16.38 3.69 -10.15
CA LEU A 137 -16.44 4.97 -10.86
C LEU A 137 -17.72 5.09 -11.70
N SER A 138 -18.37 6.25 -11.63
CA SER A 138 -19.38 6.64 -12.61
C SER A 138 -18.77 6.75 -14.02
N PRO A 139 -19.59 6.63 -15.09
CA PRO A 139 -19.10 6.82 -16.46
C PRO A 139 -18.36 8.13 -16.70
N ALA A 140 -18.78 9.21 -16.03
CA ALA A 140 -18.12 10.51 -16.13
C ALA A 140 -16.73 10.51 -15.46
N GLN A 141 -16.60 9.90 -14.28
CA GLN A 141 -15.31 9.75 -13.60
C GLN A 141 -14.36 8.85 -14.38
N ALA A 142 -14.87 7.75 -14.96
CA ALA A 142 -14.08 6.85 -15.80
C ALA A 142 -13.54 7.57 -17.05
N ASN A 143 -14.39 8.36 -17.72
CA ASN A 143 -13.98 9.18 -18.87
C ASN A 143 -12.89 10.20 -18.48
N GLU A 144 -13.00 10.81 -17.30
CA GLU A 144 -11.97 11.72 -16.80
C GLU A 144 -10.63 11.01 -16.61
N VAL A 145 -10.61 9.83 -15.98
CA VAL A 145 -9.38 9.04 -15.81
C VAL A 145 -8.75 8.74 -17.18
N LEU A 146 -9.52 8.28 -18.17
CA LEU A 146 -9.02 7.99 -19.51
C LEU A 146 -8.44 9.24 -20.21
N ASN A 147 -9.09 10.39 -20.05
CA ASN A 147 -8.59 11.66 -20.59
C ASN A 147 -7.29 12.11 -19.92
N GLN A 148 -7.18 11.94 -18.60
CA GLN A 148 -5.97 12.28 -17.85
C GLN A 148 -4.83 11.31 -18.16
N MET A 149 -5.12 10.01 -18.36
CA MET A 149 -4.12 9.04 -18.81
C MET A 149 -3.48 9.49 -20.12
N ARG A 150 -4.28 9.98 -21.08
CA ARG A 150 -3.79 10.47 -22.37
C ARG A 150 -2.86 11.69 -22.25
N LYS A 151 -3.03 12.51 -21.21
CA LYS A 151 -2.20 13.69 -20.92
C LYS A 151 -1.03 13.42 -19.97
N SER A 152 -1.02 12.23 -19.35
CA SER A 152 -0.03 11.85 -18.34
C SER A 152 1.30 11.43 -18.96
N LYS A 153 2.32 11.27 -18.11
CA LYS A 153 3.63 10.71 -18.50
C LYS A 153 3.57 9.22 -18.86
N LEU A 154 2.42 8.57 -18.68
CA LEU A 154 2.20 7.20 -19.12
C LEU A 154 2.00 7.13 -20.64
N TYR A 155 1.50 8.18 -21.28
CA TYR A 155 1.24 8.16 -22.72
C TYR A 155 2.54 8.29 -23.52
N ARG A 156 2.75 7.36 -24.44
CA ARG A 156 3.89 7.32 -25.36
C ARG A 156 3.42 7.70 -26.77
N GLU A 157 3.74 8.91 -27.18
CA GLU A 157 3.23 9.50 -28.43
C GLU A 157 3.67 8.74 -29.69
N ASP A 158 4.93 8.33 -29.74
CA ASP A 158 5.55 7.61 -30.86
C ASP A 158 4.83 6.29 -31.20
N GLN A 159 4.15 5.67 -30.22
CA GLN A 159 3.41 4.43 -30.43
C GLN A 159 1.96 4.45 -29.99
N ASN A 160 1.44 5.64 -29.71
CA ASN A 160 0.04 5.87 -29.40
C ASN A 160 -0.49 4.86 -28.36
N SER A 161 0.31 4.62 -27.32
CA SER A 161 0.06 3.59 -26.29
C SER A 161 0.55 4.07 -24.92
N TYR A 162 0.49 3.20 -23.90
CA TYR A 162 0.84 3.54 -22.52
C TYR A 162 1.98 2.68 -21.97
N ILE A 163 2.91 3.31 -21.25
CA ILE A 163 3.96 2.63 -20.46
C ILE A 163 3.46 2.35 -19.04
N LEU A 164 4.08 1.38 -18.36
CA LEU A 164 3.65 0.95 -17.03
C LEU A 164 3.82 2.03 -15.96
N TYR A 165 4.89 2.81 -16.04
CA TYR A 165 5.22 3.91 -15.15
C TYR A 165 6.12 4.92 -15.91
N PRO A 166 6.19 6.19 -15.49
CA PRO A 166 6.95 7.22 -16.19
C PRO A 166 8.41 6.84 -16.40
N ASN A 167 8.94 7.16 -17.58
CA ASN A 167 10.36 7.06 -17.84
C ASN A 167 11.13 8.06 -16.94
N LYS A 168 12.29 7.66 -16.43
CA LYS A 168 13.09 8.46 -15.50
C LYS A 168 14.46 8.74 -16.09
N ASP A 169 14.91 9.98 -15.93
CA ASP A 169 16.30 10.32 -16.17
C ASP A 169 17.15 9.78 -15.02
N LEU A 170 17.83 8.66 -15.28
CA LEU A 170 18.71 8.05 -14.30
C LEU A 170 20.08 8.74 -14.33
N PRO A 171 20.70 8.98 -13.15
CA PRO A 171 22.05 9.53 -13.10
C PRO A 171 23.02 8.69 -13.93
N ARG A 172 23.87 9.35 -14.70
CA ARG A 172 24.94 8.69 -15.47
C ARG A 172 25.98 8.12 -14.53
N PHE A 173 26.85 7.26 -15.06
CA PHE A 173 27.84 6.54 -14.25
C PHE A 173 28.70 7.46 -13.35
N PHE A 174 29.18 8.58 -13.88
CA PHE A 174 30.01 9.53 -13.13
C PHE A 174 29.23 10.44 -12.17
N GLU A 175 27.91 10.54 -12.33
CA GLU A 175 27.05 11.31 -11.44
C GLU A 175 26.64 10.48 -10.21
N LYS A 176 26.63 9.15 -10.36
CA LYS A 176 26.41 8.21 -9.26
C LYS A 176 27.60 8.18 -8.30
N ASN A 177 27.30 7.87 -7.04
CA ASN A 177 28.31 7.60 -6.01
C ASN A 177 29.30 8.77 -5.79
N ASN A 178 28.78 9.98 -5.64
CA ASN A 178 29.57 11.14 -5.23
C ASN A 178 29.16 11.52 -3.79
N VAL A 179 30.13 11.55 -2.88
CA VAL A 179 29.92 11.93 -1.49
C VAL A 179 30.22 13.43 -1.33
N PRO A 180 29.28 14.25 -0.83
CA PRO A 180 29.53 15.67 -0.60
C PRO A 180 30.71 15.89 0.36
N ILE A 181 31.54 16.89 0.08
CA ILE A 181 32.74 17.18 0.88
C ILE A 181 32.37 17.47 2.34
N GLU A 182 31.26 18.15 2.57
CA GLU A 182 30.78 18.50 3.90
C GLU A 182 30.46 17.26 4.74
N VAL A 183 29.96 16.18 4.10
CA VAL A 183 29.69 14.90 4.78
C VAL A 183 31.00 14.22 5.18
N VAL A 184 32.02 14.28 4.32
CA VAL A 184 33.34 13.70 4.59
C VAL A 184 34.03 14.47 5.72
N GLU A 185 34.04 15.79 5.65
CA GLU A 185 34.72 16.65 6.62
C GLU A 185 34.10 16.58 8.02
N ASN A 186 32.78 16.38 8.09
CA ASN A 186 32.05 16.21 9.35
C ASN A 186 32.16 14.80 9.94
N SER A 187 32.75 13.84 9.23
CA SER A 187 32.92 12.46 9.71
C SER A 187 34.35 12.19 10.13
N SER A 188 34.57 12.03 11.44
CA SER A 188 35.87 11.64 11.99
C SER A 188 36.38 10.34 11.38
N LEU A 189 35.50 9.35 11.19
CA LEU A 189 35.85 8.05 10.60
C LEU A 189 36.30 8.20 9.14
N LEU A 190 35.54 8.90 8.30
CA LEU A 190 35.88 9.00 6.88
C LEU A 190 37.21 9.74 6.68
N LYS A 191 37.48 10.78 7.47
CA LYS A 191 38.78 11.48 7.46
C LYS A 191 39.93 10.57 7.87
N THR A 192 39.77 9.76 8.93
CA THR A 192 40.79 8.81 9.36
C THR A 192 41.09 7.80 8.25
N LEU A 193 40.07 7.20 7.65
CA LEU A 193 40.23 6.23 6.56
C LEU A 193 40.97 6.83 5.34
N LEU A 194 40.64 8.08 4.97
CA LEU A 194 41.34 8.79 3.90
C LEU A 194 42.81 9.07 4.24
N THR A 195 43.09 9.45 5.50
CA THR A 195 44.45 9.74 5.99
C THR A 195 45.30 8.47 6.01
N GLU A 196 44.70 7.32 6.34
CA GLU A 196 45.36 6.01 6.34
C GLU A 196 45.40 5.36 4.95
N ASN A 197 44.92 6.04 3.90
CA ASN A 197 44.76 5.49 2.55
C ASN A 197 43.96 4.17 2.53
N ASN A 198 43.04 4.00 3.48
CA ASN A 198 42.14 2.86 3.58
C ASN A 198 40.95 3.06 2.63
N LYS A 199 40.98 2.35 1.51
CA LYS A 199 39.99 2.44 0.44
C LYS A 199 38.81 1.50 0.59
N GLN A 200 38.69 0.76 1.70
CA GLN A 200 37.63 -0.23 1.88
C GLN A 200 36.23 0.39 1.87
N VAL A 201 36.09 1.62 2.37
CA VAL A 201 34.80 2.31 2.47
C VAL A 201 34.73 3.55 1.58
N ILE A 202 35.75 4.41 1.64
CA ILE A 202 35.78 5.70 0.95
C ILE A 202 37.11 5.89 0.23
N GLN A 203 37.06 6.54 -0.93
CA GLN A 203 38.25 6.94 -1.66
C GLN A 203 38.11 8.36 -2.19
N LYS A 204 39.25 9.06 -2.31
CA LYS A 204 39.36 10.34 -3.00
C LYS A 204 39.93 10.11 -4.39
N ASP A 205 39.27 10.62 -5.43
CA ASP A 205 39.76 10.54 -6.80
C ASP A 205 40.88 11.56 -7.07
N SER A 206 41.45 11.52 -8.27
CA SER A 206 42.57 12.40 -8.66
C SER A 206 42.18 13.88 -8.82
N VAL A 207 40.88 14.19 -8.89
CA VAL A 207 40.37 15.57 -8.98
C VAL A 207 39.77 16.05 -7.64
N GLY A 208 39.93 15.26 -6.58
CA GLY A 208 39.58 15.61 -5.22
C GLY A 208 38.14 15.30 -4.80
N LYS A 209 37.36 14.58 -5.61
CA LYS A 209 36.01 14.11 -5.24
C LYS A 209 36.07 12.82 -4.45
N TYR A 210 35.01 12.56 -3.68
CA TYR A 210 34.91 11.40 -2.80
C TYR A 210 33.86 10.42 -3.31
N HIS A 211 34.18 9.13 -3.24
CA HIS A 211 33.32 8.05 -3.70
C HIS A 211 33.35 6.90 -2.69
N PHE A 212 32.20 6.25 -2.46
CA PHE A 212 32.22 4.98 -1.75
C PHE A 212 32.92 3.92 -2.60
N ASN A 213 33.56 2.97 -1.92
CA ASN A 213 34.12 1.81 -2.58
C ASN A 213 33.02 1.00 -3.28
N LYS A 214 33.40 0.33 -4.36
CA LYS A 214 32.50 -0.51 -5.15
C LYS A 214 32.29 -1.88 -4.49
N PHE A 215 33.24 -2.35 -3.66
CA PHE A 215 33.15 -3.51 -2.75
C PHE A 215 34.20 -3.42 -1.66
#